data_AF-A0AA36CWD1-F1
#
_entry.id   AF-A0AA36CWD1-F1
#
_cell.length_a   1.000
_cell.length_b   1.000
_cell.length_c   1.000
_cell.angle_alpha   90.00
_cell.angle_beta   90.00
_cell.angle_gamma   90.00
#
_symmetry.space_group_name_H-M   'P 1'
#
loop_
_entity.id
_entity.type
_entity.pdbx_description
1 polymer ?
#
loop_
_entity_poly.entity_id
_entity_poly.type
_entity_poly.pdbx_seq_one_letter_code
_entity_poly.pdbx_strand_id
1 'polypeptide(L)'
;MSPSGGPIFLLLFILASVLAAPLPEKPRKRLPTAIIIGVKKAGTRALLEFLRLNPKIHAPGPEVHFFDKNYDKGLEWYRSVLLL
;
A
#
# COMPACT_ATOMS: atom_id res chain seq x y z
N MET A 1 38.50 26.05 -4.86
CA MET A 1 38.69 25.44 -3.52
C MET A 1 38.21 24.00 -3.57
N SER A 2 39.11 23.02 -3.64
CA SER A 2 38.76 21.61 -3.49
C SER A 2 38.62 21.31 -1.99
N PRO A 3 37.49 20.77 -1.51
CA PRO A 3 37.42 20.30 -0.14
C PRO A 3 38.36 19.09 -0.04
N SER A 4 39.36 19.17 0.86
CA SER A 4 40.27 18.08 1.16
C SER A 4 39.48 16.87 1.68
N GLY A 5 39.36 15.82 0.86
CA GLY A 5 38.57 14.60 1.10
C GLY A 5 39.16 13.67 2.16
N GLY A 6 39.21 14.14 3.42
CA GLY A 6 39.59 13.31 4.56
C GLY A 6 38.50 12.30 4.95
N PRO A 7 38.83 11.29 5.78
CA PRO A 7 37.89 10.22 6.20
C PRO A 7 36.65 10.76 6.93
N ILE A 8 36.75 11.93 7.55
CA ILE A 8 35.64 12.62 8.21
C ILE A 8 34.58 13.07 7.21
N PHE A 9 34.99 13.50 6.01
CA PHE A 9 34.07 13.93 4.96
C PHE A 9 33.26 12.75 4.42
N LEU A 10 33.89 11.58 4.32
CA LEU A 10 33.24 10.33 3.95
C LEU A 10 32.20 9.92 5.00
N LEU A 11 32.54 10.00 6.28
CA LEU A 11 31.64 9.69 7.38
C LEU A 11 30.42 10.62 7.41
N LEU A 12 30.65 11.93 7.20
CA LEU A 12 29.60 12.94 7.14
C LEU A 12 28.70 12.74 5.92
N PHE A 13 29.26 12.38 4.77
CA PHE A 13 28.51 12.10 3.54
C PHE A 13 27.65 10.83 3.67
N ILE A 14 28.18 9.78 4.30
CA ILE A 14 27.43 8.55 4.60
C ILE A 14 26.29 8.86 5.58
N LEU A 15 26.56 9.60 6.66
CA LEU A 15 25.54 10.00 7.63
C LEU A 15 24.45 10.87 6.99
N ALA A 16 24.83 11.84 6.15
CA ALA A 16 23.90 12.69 5.41
C ALA A 16 23.07 11.88 4.39
N SER A 17 23.65 10.89 3.73
CA SER A 17 22.94 10.03 2.77
C SER A 17 21.94 9.09 3.46
N VAL A 18 22.30 8.56 4.62
CA VAL A 18 21.39 7.74 5.44
C VAL A 18 20.23 8.59 5.98
N LEU A 19 20.51 9.84 6.38
CA LEU A 19 19.48 10.78 6.86
C LEU A 19 18.59 11.32 5.72
N ALA A 20 19.13 11.45 4.51
CA ALA A 20 18.41 11.91 3.32
C ALA A 20 17.66 10.78 2.59
N ALA A 21 17.69 9.54 3.09
CA ALA A 21 16.90 8.46 2.54
C ALA A 21 15.40 8.86 2.55
N PRO A 22 14.69 8.74 1.42
CA PRO A 22 13.30 9.15 1.33
C PRO A 22 12.48 8.35 2.35
N LEU A 23 11.74 9.08 3.19
CA LEU A 23 10.79 8.46 4.12
C LEU A 23 9.81 7.59 3.32
N PRO A 24 9.39 6.44 3.87
CA PRO A 24 8.43 5.57 3.19
C PRO A 24 7.17 6.38 2.83
N GLU A 25 6.85 6.46 1.54
CA GLU A 25 5.64 7.13 1.05
C GLU A 25 4.43 6.58 1.80
N LYS A 26 3.70 7.48 2.48
CA LYS A 26 2.48 7.10 3.20
C LYS A 26 1.52 6.41 2.22
N PRO A 27 1.00 5.20 2.52
CA PRO A 27 0.08 4.51 1.63
C PRO A 27 -1.12 5.41 1.33
N ARG A 28 -1.31 5.72 0.04
CA ARG A 28 -2.42 6.56 -0.42
C ARG A 28 -3.66 5.70 -0.60
N LYS A 29 -4.80 6.18 -0.09
CA LYS A 29 -6.10 5.55 -0.35
C LYS A 29 -6.38 5.63 -1.85
N ARG A 30 -6.60 4.48 -2.48
CA ARG A 30 -6.99 4.39 -3.88
C ARG A 30 -8.23 3.52 -4.00
N LEU A 31 -9.01 3.78 -5.04
CA LEU A 31 -10.07 2.86 -5.44
C LEU A 31 -9.45 1.54 -5.91
N PRO A 32 -10.17 0.41 -5.81
CA PRO A 32 -9.67 -0.86 -6.29
C PRO A 32 -9.54 -0.80 -7.81
N THR A 33 -8.41 -1.27 -8.32
CA THR A 33 -8.21 -1.45 -9.77
C THR A 33 -8.85 -2.73 -10.29
N ALA A 34 -9.02 -3.72 -9.41
CA ALA A 34 -9.65 -5.00 -9.70
C ALA A 34 -10.56 -5.41 -8.52
N ILE A 35 -11.66 -6.10 -8.85
CA ILE A 35 -12.67 -6.53 -7.87
C ILE A 35 -12.98 -8.01 -8.13
N ILE A 36 -12.95 -8.82 -7.07
CA ILE A 36 -13.44 -10.20 -7.10
C ILE A 36 -14.94 -10.15 -6.83
N ILE A 37 -15.76 -10.34 -7.87
CA ILE A 37 -17.22 -10.20 -7.78
C ILE A 37 -17.97 -11.49 -7.43
N GLY A 38 -17.33 -12.65 -7.52
CA GLY A 38 -17.99 -13.94 -7.29
C GLY A 38 -17.32 -15.12 -8.00
N VAL A 39 -17.94 -16.31 -7.98
CA VAL A 39 -19.24 -16.65 -7.36
C VAL A 39 -19.09 -17.22 -5.95
N LYS A 40 -20.16 -17.15 -5.15
CA LYS A 40 -20.18 -17.71 -3.80
C LYS A 40 -19.85 -19.21 -3.84
N LYS A 41 -19.04 -19.67 -2.88
CA LYS A 41 -18.54 -21.06 -2.78
C LYS A 41 -17.53 -21.49 -3.86
N ALA A 42 -17.10 -20.61 -4.77
CA ALA A 42 -16.03 -20.91 -5.73
C ALA A 42 -14.60 -20.69 -5.18
N GLY A 43 -14.47 -20.38 -3.88
CA GLY A 43 -13.16 -20.15 -3.26
C GLY A 43 -12.60 -18.74 -3.42
N THR A 44 -13.45 -17.71 -3.55
CA THR A 44 -13.04 -16.29 -3.65
C THR A 44 -12.11 -15.86 -2.49
N ARG A 45 -12.33 -16.39 -1.29
CA ARG A 45 -11.47 -16.18 -0.11
C ARG A 45 -10.08 -16.76 -0.29
N ALA A 46 -9.95 -17.99 -0.80
CA ALA A 46 -8.65 -18.61 -1.03
C ALA A 46 -7.85 -17.84 -2.10
N LEU A 47 -8.53 -17.44 -3.20
CA LEU A 47 -7.93 -16.60 -4.23
C LEU A 47 -7.39 -15.28 -3.64
N LEU A 48 -8.16 -14.63 -2.78
CA LEU A 48 -7.75 -13.39 -2.13
C LEU A 48 -6.49 -13.58 -1.26
N GLU A 49 -6.43 -14.66 -0.47
CA GLU A 49 -5.24 -14.97 0.35
C GLU A 49 -4.01 -15.26 -0.51
N PHE A 50 -4.16 -15.99 -1.62
CA PHE A 50 -3.04 -16.22 -2.55
C PHE A 50 -2.55 -14.92 -3.19
N LEU A 51 -3.45 -14.01 -3.55
CA LEU A 51 -3.08 -12.71 -4.13
C LEU A 51 -2.33 -11.83 -3.11
N ARG A 52 -2.65 -11.93 -1.81
CA ARG A 52 -1.94 -11.19 -0.76
C ARG A 52 -0.48 -11.60 -0.57
N LEU A 53 -0.07 -12.76 -1.07
CA LEU A 53 1.34 -13.18 -1.04
C LEU A 53 2.21 -12.30 -1.95
N ASN A 54 1.61 -11.57 -2.90
CA ASN A 54 2.34 -10.68 -3.78
C ASN A 54 2.53 -9.29 -3.13
N PRO A 55 3.77 -8.79 -2.96
CA PRO A 55 4.03 -7.48 -2.34
C PRO A 55 3.46 -6.29 -3.11
N LYS A 56 3.02 -6.47 -4.37
CA LYS A 56 2.39 -5.43 -5.18
C LYS A 56 0.86 -5.37 -5.00
N ILE A 57 0.27 -6.34 -4.32
CA ILE A 57 -1.18 -6.45 -4.15
C ILE A 57 -1.55 -6.10 -2.72
N HIS A 58 -2.34 -5.04 -2.58
CA HIS A 58 -2.94 -4.65 -1.32
C HIS A 58 -4.44 -4.92 -1.41
N ALA A 59 -4.95 -5.76 -0.52
CA ALA A 59 -6.35 -6.13 -0.51
C ALA A 59 -6.93 -6.11 0.92
N PRO A 60 -8.11 -5.50 1.12
CA PRO A 60 -8.73 -5.39 2.44
C PRO A 60 -8.99 -6.77 3.04
N GLY A 61 -8.98 -6.84 4.38
CA GLY A 61 -9.17 -8.07 5.16
C GLY A 61 -10.53 -8.76 4.89
N PRO A 62 -11.63 -8.17 5.38
CA PRO A 62 -13.00 -8.67 5.16
C PRO A 62 -13.60 -8.20 3.84
N GLU A 63 -14.64 -8.91 3.37
CA GLU A 63 -15.48 -8.47 2.25
C GLU A 63 -16.21 -7.17 2.64
N VAL A 64 -15.95 -6.09 1.90
CA VAL A 64 -16.47 -4.74 2.23
C VAL A 64 -17.98 -4.62 1.99
N HIS A 65 -18.54 -5.49 1.15
CA HIS A 65 -19.96 -5.48 0.81
C HIS A 65 -20.46 -4.08 0.40
N PHE A 66 -19.69 -3.40 -0.47
CA PHE A 66 -20.06 -2.05 -0.93
C PHE A 66 -21.22 -2.08 -1.92
N PHE A 67 -21.12 -2.89 -2.98
CA PHE A 67 -22.11 -2.90 -4.07
C PHE A 67 -23.41 -3.65 -3.74
N ASP A 68 -23.50 -4.31 -2.60
CA ASP A 68 -24.70 -5.03 -2.13
C ASP A 68 -25.36 -4.36 -0.91
N LYS A 69 -24.60 -4.06 0.16
CA LYS A 69 -25.16 -3.62 1.44
C LYS A 69 -24.88 -2.17 1.83
N ASN A 70 -23.81 -1.58 1.31
CA ASN A 70 -23.29 -0.29 1.77
C ASN A 70 -23.21 0.76 0.66
N TYR A 71 -24.00 0.59 -0.41
CA TYR A 71 -23.96 1.49 -1.56
C TYR A 71 -24.41 2.91 -1.20
N ASP A 72 -25.34 3.01 -0.24
CA ASP A 72 -25.88 4.23 0.34
C ASP A 72 -24.82 5.11 1.03
N LYS A 73 -23.73 4.53 1.51
CA LYS A 73 -22.64 5.25 2.19
C LYS A 73 -21.75 6.04 1.22
N GLY A 74 -21.89 5.80 -0.08
CA GLY A 74 -21.18 6.52 -1.13
C GLY A 74 -19.70 6.11 -1.31
N LEU A 75 -19.10 6.64 -2.37
CA LEU A 75 -17.73 6.27 -2.80
C LEU A 75 -16.65 6.76 -1.84
N GLU A 76 -16.87 7.86 -1.12
CA GLU A 76 -15.91 8.36 -0.13
C GLU A 76 -15.79 7.41 1.07
N TRP A 77 -16.92 6.86 1.53
CA TRP A 77 -16.89 5.79 2.51
C TRP A 77 -16.14 4.57 1.97
N TYR A 78 -16.43 4.15 0.74
CA TYR A 78 -15.75 3.02 0.10
C TYR A 78 -14.22 3.20 0.02
N ARG A 79 -13.76 4.40 -0.37
CA ARG A 79 -12.33 4.77 -0.35
C ARG A 79 -11.73 4.72 1.04
N SER A 80 -12.51 5.11 2.06
CA SER A 80 -12.03 5.17 3.44
C SER A 80 -11.79 3.79 4.06
N VAL A 81 -12.64 2.80 3.72
CA VAL A 81 -12.58 1.42 4.24
C VAL A 81 -11.59 0.53 3.49
N LEU A 82 -11.08 0.98 2.33
CA LEU A 82 -10.04 0.30 1.55
C LEU A 82 -8.61 0.53 2.09
N LEU A 83 -8.44 1.19 3.24
CA LEU A 83 -7.14 1.35 3.88
C LEU A 83 -6.60 0.02 4.43
N LEU A 84 -5.36 -0.29 4.07
CA LEU A 84 -4.38 -1.06 4.85
C LEU A 84 -3.30 -0.08 5.35
#